data_AF-A0A3B0J8M8-F1
#
_entry.id   AF-A0A3B0J8M8-F1
#
_cell.length_a   1.000
_cell.length_b   1.000
_cell.length_c   1.000
_cell.angle_alpha   90.00
_cell.angle_beta   90.00
_cell.angle_gamma   90.00
#
_symmetry.space_group_name_H-M   'P 1'
#
loop_
_entity.id
_entity.type
_entity.pdbx_description
1 polymer ?
#
loop_
_entity_poly.entity_id
_entity_poly.type
_entity_poly.pdbx_seq_one_letter_code
_entity_poly.pdbx_strand_id
1 'polypeptide(L)'
;MESSDKGAIESLFDELELWGSLNNAIKWSRLYGGALGFIMIEVQAPFTPLRVETIGQGKFKGILPLARWQVNPDLNRRIKTLSKDLGKPEFYDIVTVENGIPAWKVHHSRLIRFDGATLPYQQAKTENECDMSVIERIFDRLTAFDSTTTGIAQLVYKAYLRTFKVNKLREIIGFGGKPYESLMKHMDMIRQYQSNEGMTLMDTDGDFETHSYFFSGLDSVLARFAEQISGATGIPLVRLFRQSPSGFNTSDADLANYYDNIATQQSRRLKQPLRKLFEIVHQSALGKPLPV
;
A
#
# COMPACT_ATOMS: atom_id res chain seq x y z
N MET A 1 33.01 -17.08 -14.84
CA MET A 1 32.37 -16.04 -15.66
C MET A 1 33.42 -14.97 -15.90
N GLU A 2 33.72 -14.65 -17.16
CA GLU A 2 34.66 -13.57 -17.46
C GLU A 2 34.10 -12.24 -16.94
N SER A 3 34.96 -11.32 -16.49
CA SER A 3 34.53 -10.03 -15.93
C SER A 3 33.58 -9.25 -16.87
N SER A 4 33.79 -9.42 -18.19
CA SER A 4 32.97 -8.84 -19.26
C SER A 4 31.52 -9.34 -19.27
N ASP A 5 31.31 -10.64 -19.09
CA ASP A 5 29.98 -11.27 -19.11
C ASP A 5 29.12 -10.78 -17.94
N LYS A 6 29.74 -10.58 -16.77
CA LYS A 6 29.08 -10.04 -15.59
C LYS A 6 28.59 -8.62 -15.82
N GLY A 7 29.46 -7.77 -16.38
CA GLY A 7 29.12 -6.41 -16.74
C GLY A 7 27.93 -6.36 -17.70
N ALA A 8 27.92 -7.18 -18.75
CA ALA A 8 26.81 -7.21 -19.71
C ALA A 8 25.46 -7.59 -19.07
N ILE A 9 25.45 -8.56 -18.15
CA ILE A 9 24.23 -8.97 -17.44
C ILE A 9 23.74 -7.88 -16.49
N GLU A 10 24.64 -7.27 -15.72
CA GLU A 10 24.31 -6.18 -14.79
C GLU A 10 23.78 -4.96 -15.56
N SER A 11 24.46 -4.56 -16.64
CA SER A 11 24.01 -3.48 -17.52
C SER A 11 22.62 -3.75 -18.10
N LEU A 12 22.34 -4.96 -18.60
CA LEU A 12 21.01 -5.28 -19.12
C LEU A 12 19.93 -5.28 -18.02
N PHE A 13 20.28 -5.65 -16.80
CA PHE A 13 19.38 -5.61 -15.64
C PHE A 13 18.97 -4.17 -15.29
N ASP A 14 19.93 -3.25 -15.37
CA ASP A 14 19.76 -1.84 -15.07
C ASP A 14 19.07 -1.09 -16.23
N GLU A 15 19.48 -1.32 -17.48
CA GLU A 15 18.89 -0.72 -18.69
C GLU A 15 17.40 -1.04 -18.83
N LEU A 16 16.98 -2.25 -18.44
CA LEU A 16 15.58 -2.68 -18.48
C LEU A 16 14.85 -2.44 -17.14
N GLU A 17 15.50 -1.79 -16.17
CA GLU A 17 14.97 -1.49 -14.85
C GLU A 17 14.29 -2.69 -14.18
N LEU A 18 14.90 -3.88 -14.28
CA LEU A 18 14.26 -5.13 -13.86
C LEU A 18 13.98 -5.14 -12.35
N TRP A 19 14.87 -4.53 -11.56
CA TRP A 19 14.64 -4.35 -10.11
C TRP A 19 13.42 -3.49 -9.82
N GLY A 20 13.22 -2.40 -10.56
CA GLY A 20 12.05 -1.54 -10.44
C GLY A 20 10.76 -2.28 -10.80
N SER A 21 10.79 -3.02 -11.91
CA SER A 21 9.65 -3.82 -12.37
C SER A 21 9.26 -4.93 -11.37
N LEU A 22 10.24 -5.67 -10.86
CA LEU A 22 10.02 -6.67 -9.82
C LEU A 22 9.49 -6.05 -8.52
N ASN A 23 10.04 -4.90 -8.12
CA ASN A 23 9.59 -4.17 -6.93
C ASN A 23 8.12 -3.75 -7.05
N ASN A 24 7.71 -3.23 -8.21
CA ASN A 24 6.33 -2.84 -8.49
C ASN A 24 5.39 -4.06 -8.46
N ALA A 25 5.77 -5.17 -9.09
CA ALA A 25 4.98 -6.40 -9.04
C ALA A 25 4.83 -6.92 -7.60
N ILE A 26 5.89 -6.87 -6.79
CA ILE A 26 5.82 -7.25 -5.36
C ILE A 26 4.90 -6.31 -4.59
N LYS A 27 5.02 -4.99 -4.77
CA LYS A 27 4.14 -4.00 -4.12
C LYS A 27 2.68 -4.27 -4.45
N TRP A 28 2.35 -4.47 -5.72
CA TRP A 28 0.98 -4.76 -6.16
C TRP A 28 0.48 -6.12 -5.66
N SER A 29 1.33 -7.15 -5.62
CA SER A 29 0.95 -8.44 -5.04
C SER A 29 0.55 -8.31 -3.57
N ARG A 30 1.25 -7.46 -2.81
CA ARG A 30 0.93 -7.19 -1.40
C ARG A 30 -0.32 -6.35 -1.27
N LEU A 31 -0.47 -5.32 -2.11
CA LEU A 31 -1.58 -4.37 -2.04
C LEU A 31 -2.91 -4.98 -2.48
N TYR A 32 -2.92 -5.78 -3.54
CA TYR A 32 -4.15 -6.32 -4.14
C TYR A 32 -4.32 -7.82 -3.90
N GLY A 33 -3.33 -8.50 -3.30
CA GLY A 33 -3.36 -9.93 -3.07
C GLY A 33 -2.85 -10.78 -4.25
N GLY A 34 -2.51 -10.16 -5.38
CA GLY A 34 -1.89 -10.84 -6.51
C GLY A 34 -1.36 -9.87 -7.55
N ALA A 35 -0.25 -10.24 -8.18
CA ALA A 35 0.32 -9.54 -9.33
C ALA A 35 1.14 -10.49 -10.20
N LEU A 36 1.34 -10.11 -11.44
CA LEU A 36 2.09 -10.85 -12.43
C LEU A 36 3.18 -9.95 -13.02
N GLY A 37 4.36 -10.50 -13.27
CA GLY A 37 5.36 -9.91 -14.14
C GLY A 37 5.31 -10.60 -15.50
N PHE A 38 4.87 -9.89 -16.54
CA PHE A 38 4.89 -10.40 -17.90
C PHE A 38 6.25 -10.22 -18.54
N ILE A 39 6.88 -11.34 -18.91
CA ILE A 39 8.20 -11.37 -19.56
C ILE A 39 8.01 -11.02 -21.03
N MET A 40 8.51 -9.86 -21.44
CA MET A 40 8.34 -9.36 -22.81
C MET A 40 9.48 -9.84 -23.70
N ILE A 41 9.13 -10.59 -24.75
CA ILE A 41 10.07 -11.13 -25.74
C ILE A 41 9.51 -10.85 -27.13
N GLU A 42 10.30 -10.15 -27.95
CA GLU A 42 9.85 -9.59 -29.24
C GLU A 42 9.46 -10.65 -30.28
N VAL A 43 10.14 -11.80 -30.30
CA VAL A 43 10.08 -12.77 -31.42
C VAL A 43 9.18 -13.98 -31.12
N GLN A 44 8.62 -14.08 -29.92
CA GLN A 44 7.78 -15.22 -29.53
C GLN A 44 6.36 -14.79 -29.17
N ALA A 45 5.37 -15.42 -29.79
CA ALA A 45 3.97 -15.10 -29.54
C ALA A 45 3.58 -15.37 -28.07
N PRO A 46 2.91 -14.41 -27.38
CA PRO A 46 2.62 -14.51 -25.94
C PRO A 46 1.81 -15.74 -25.50
N PHE A 47 0.95 -16.27 -26.38
CA PHE A 47 0.13 -17.46 -26.10
C PHE A 47 0.91 -18.79 -26.22
N THR A 48 2.18 -18.77 -26.64
CA THR A 48 2.99 -19.99 -26.75
C THR A 48 3.86 -20.17 -25.51
N PRO A 49 4.22 -21.42 -25.14
CA PRO A 49 5.20 -21.67 -24.09
C PRO A 49 6.52 -20.91 -24.33
N LEU A 50 7.13 -20.47 -23.23
CA LEU A 50 8.41 -19.77 -23.23
C LEU A 50 9.51 -20.77 -23.56
N ARG A 51 10.24 -20.51 -24.64
CA ARG A 51 11.39 -21.29 -25.07
C ARG A 51 12.65 -20.45 -24.92
N VAL A 52 13.34 -20.59 -23.79
CA VAL A 52 14.47 -19.73 -23.42
C VAL A 52 15.57 -19.86 -24.46
N GLU A 53 15.89 -21.08 -24.88
CA GLU A 53 16.92 -21.43 -25.87
C GLU A 53 16.73 -20.77 -27.25
N THR A 54 15.51 -20.32 -27.58
CA THR A 54 15.21 -19.65 -28.86
C THR A 54 15.23 -18.12 -28.76
N ILE A 55 15.56 -17.58 -27.59
CA ILE A 55 15.69 -16.13 -27.40
C ILE A 55 16.98 -15.67 -28.08
N GLY A 56 16.84 -14.86 -29.13
CA GLY A 56 17.97 -14.20 -29.79
C GLY A 56 18.55 -13.07 -28.94
N GLN A 57 19.78 -12.65 -29.26
CA GLN A 57 20.44 -11.54 -28.57
C GLN A 57 19.60 -10.25 -28.66
N GLY A 58 19.47 -9.54 -27.54
CA GLY A 58 18.70 -8.29 -27.43
C GLY A 58 17.18 -8.41 -27.61
N LYS A 59 16.63 -9.64 -27.59
CA LYS A 59 15.18 -9.87 -27.81
C LYS A 59 14.33 -9.90 -26.53
N PHE A 60 14.95 -9.96 -25.36
CA PHE A 60 14.27 -9.69 -24.09
C PHE A 60 14.11 -8.17 -23.92
N LYS A 61 12.87 -7.72 -23.68
CA LYS A 61 12.51 -6.30 -23.57
C LYS A 61 12.08 -5.86 -22.16
N GLY A 62 12.35 -6.70 -21.17
CA GLY A 62 12.04 -6.42 -19.77
C GLY A 62 10.78 -7.10 -19.27
N ILE A 63 10.30 -6.63 -18.12
CA ILE A 63 9.14 -7.19 -17.42
C ILE A 63 8.09 -6.09 -17.33
N LEU A 64 6.87 -6.41 -17.74
CA LEU A 64 5.71 -5.56 -17.51
C LEU A 64 4.99 -6.02 -16.23
N PRO A 65 5.02 -5.24 -15.14
CA PRO A 65 4.19 -5.53 -13.97
C PRO A 65 2.72 -5.36 -14.32
N LEU A 66 1.90 -6.32 -13.89
CA LEU A 66 0.46 -6.34 -14.07
C LEU A 66 -0.20 -6.64 -12.73
N ALA A 67 -1.09 -5.76 -12.28
CA ALA A 67 -1.92 -6.02 -11.11
C ALA A 67 -2.94 -7.13 -11.43
N ARG A 68 -3.45 -7.83 -10.40
CA ARG A 68 -4.50 -8.85 -10.59
C ARG A 68 -5.71 -8.37 -11.39
N TRP A 69 -6.07 -7.09 -11.28
CA TRP A 69 -7.24 -6.51 -11.95
C TRP A 69 -7.03 -6.29 -13.46
N GLN A 70 -5.78 -6.38 -13.92
CA GLN A 70 -5.44 -6.24 -15.33
C GLN A 70 -5.42 -7.59 -16.06
N VAL A 71 -5.58 -8.70 -15.33
CA VAL A 71 -5.38 -10.05 -15.86
C VAL A 71 -6.43 -11.02 -15.34
N ASN A 72 -7.10 -11.70 -16.27
CA ASN A 72 -8.07 -12.74 -15.95
C ASN A 72 -7.44 -14.12 -16.17
N PRO A 73 -7.32 -14.98 -15.15
CA PRO A 73 -6.89 -16.36 -15.33
C PRO A 73 -7.95 -17.21 -16.04
N ASP A 74 -7.53 -18.05 -16.98
CA ASP A 74 -8.40 -19.05 -17.62
C ASP A 74 -8.57 -20.26 -16.68
N LEU A 75 -9.58 -20.19 -15.80
CA LEU A 75 -9.84 -21.22 -14.79
C LEU A 75 -10.38 -22.54 -15.38
N ASN A 76 -10.81 -22.55 -16.65
CA ASN A 76 -11.28 -23.76 -17.34
C ASN A 76 -10.11 -24.57 -17.90
N ARG A 77 -8.97 -23.92 -18.17
CA ARG A 77 -7.81 -24.54 -18.78
C ARG A 77 -6.63 -24.60 -17.82
N ARG A 78 -6.42 -25.78 -17.24
CA ARG A 78 -5.44 -26.03 -16.18
C ARG A 78 -4.23 -26.83 -16.67
N ILE A 79 -3.11 -26.56 -16.05
CA ILE A 79 -1.88 -27.34 -16.22
C ILE A 79 -2.09 -28.72 -15.60
N LYS A 80 -1.98 -29.77 -16.42
CA LYS A 80 -2.11 -31.18 -15.99
C LYS A 80 -0.76 -31.89 -15.83
N THR A 81 0.31 -31.31 -16.36
CA THR A 81 1.65 -31.86 -16.26
C THR A 81 2.13 -31.83 -14.81
N LEU A 82 2.66 -32.96 -14.33
CA LEU A 82 3.23 -33.09 -12.98
C LEU A 82 4.45 -32.19 -12.83
N SER A 83 4.22 -30.97 -12.36
CA SER A 83 5.22 -29.92 -12.18
C SER A 83 4.83 -29.04 -10.99
N LYS A 84 5.69 -28.10 -10.61
CA LYS A 84 5.39 -27.09 -9.57
C LYS A 84 4.18 -26.21 -9.86
N ASP A 85 3.71 -26.20 -11.12
CA ASP A 85 2.58 -25.40 -11.58
C ASP A 85 1.32 -26.24 -11.83
N LEU A 86 1.31 -27.53 -11.46
CA LEU A 86 0.15 -28.40 -11.55
C LEU A 86 -1.10 -27.75 -10.93
N GLY A 87 -2.22 -27.79 -11.65
CA GLY A 87 -3.51 -27.24 -11.21
C GLY A 87 -3.66 -25.73 -11.38
N LYS A 88 -2.60 -24.99 -11.65
CA LYS A 88 -2.69 -23.55 -11.95
C LYS A 88 -3.29 -23.31 -13.35
N PRO A 89 -3.84 -22.10 -13.60
CA PRO A 89 -4.27 -21.70 -14.94
C PRO A 89 -3.12 -21.79 -15.95
N GLU A 90 -3.38 -22.42 -17.11
CA GLU A 90 -2.41 -22.53 -18.21
C GLU A 90 -2.28 -21.18 -18.95
N PHE A 91 -3.36 -20.41 -18.99
CA PHE A 91 -3.45 -19.13 -19.68
C PHE A 91 -4.01 -18.03 -18.80
N TYR A 92 -3.63 -16.80 -19.17
CA TYR A 92 -4.05 -15.57 -18.53
C TYR A 92 -4.32 -14.53 -19.62
N ASP A 93 -5.48 -13.89 -19.58
CA ASP A 93 -5.89 -12.89 -20.54
C ASP A 93 -5.65 -11.49 -19.94
N ILE A 94 -4.81 -10.69 -20.59
CA ILE A 94 -4.60 -9.29 -20.22
C ILE A 94 -5.78 -8.48 -20.76
N VAL A 95 -6.52 -7.82 -19.86
CA VAL A 95 -7.81 -7.18 -20.20
C VAL A 95 -7.79 -5.65 -20.19
N THR A 96 -6.79 -5.01 -19.59
CA THR A 96 -6.72 -3.55 -19.51
C THR A 96 -6.03 -2.94 -20.72
N VAL A 97 -6.81 -2.60 -21.74
CA VAL A 97 -6.32 -1.97 -22.99
C VAL A 97 -6.15 -0.44 -22.90
N GLU A 98 -6.74 0.21 -21.90
CA GLU A 98 -6.73 1.67 -21.73
C GLU A 98 -5.32 2.26 -21.58
N ASN A 99 -4.36 1.47 -21.11
CA ASN A 99 -2.98 1.90 -20.92
C ASN A 99 -2.09 1.65 -22.15
N GLY A 100 -2.69 1.36 -23.32
CA GLY A 100 -1.96 0.99 -24.54
C GLY A 100 -1.36 -0.42 -24.52
N ILE A 101 -1.67 -1.23 -23.50
CA ILE A 101 -1.26 -2.62 -23.40
C ILE A 101 -2.24 -3.47 -24.23
N PRO A 102 -1.79 -4.20 -25.26
CA PRO A 102 -2.71 -4.98 -26.08
C PRO A 102 -3.39 -6.10 -25.28
N ALA A 103 -4.63 -6.41 -25.64
CA ALA A 103 -5.34 -7.56 -25.10
C ALA A 103 -4.67 -8.85 -25.63
N TRP A 104 -3.92 -9.52 -24.77
CA TRP A 104 -3.18 -10.73 -25.12
C TRP A 104 -3.57 -11.89 -24.22
N LYS A 105 -3.72 -13.05 -24.84
CA LYS A 105 -3.71 -14.34 -24.15
C LYS A 105 -2.25 -14.76 -23.93
N VAL A 106 -1.86 -14.94 -22.68
CA VAL A 106 -0.48 -15.20 -22.27
C VAL A 106 -0.38 -16.57 -21.61
N HIS A 107 0.59 -17.38 -22.05
CA HIS A 107 0.88 -18.67 -21.43
C HIS A 107 1.59 -18.49 -20.07
N HIS A 108 1.24 -19.31 -19.07
CA HIS A 108 1.75 -19.19 -17.69
C HIS A 108 3.29 -19.16 -17.60
N SER A 109 3.99 -19.85 -18.51
CA SER A 109 5.45 -19.87 -18.55
C SER A 109 6.09 -18.52 -18.89
N ARG A 110 5.33 -17.55 -19.41
CA ARG A 110 5.80 -16.16 -19.67
C ARG A 110 5.51 -15.20 -18.52
N LEU A 111 4.93 -15.71 -17.44
CA LEU A 111 4.56 -14.92 -16.28
C LEU A 111 5.47 -15.27 -15.10
N ILE A 112 5.71 -14.28 -14.27
CA ILE A 112 6.25 -14.40 -12.93
C ILE A 112 5.13 -14.04 -11.99
N ARG A 113 4.61 -15.02 -11.25
CA ARG A 113 3.48 -14.81 -10.36
C ARG A 113 3.96 -14.45 -8.96
N PHE A 114 3.45 -13.34 -8.43
CA PHE A 114 3.64 -12.92 -7.06
C PHE A 114 2.30 -12.94 -6.34
N ASP A 115 2.19 -13.79 -5.33
CA ASP A 115 0.98 -13.92 -4.52
C ASP A 115 1.05 -13.04 -3.26
N GLY A 116 -0.09 -12.59 -2.75
CA GLY A 116 -0.20 -11.78 -1.53
C GLY A 116 -0.14 -12.58 -0.23
N ALA A 117 -1.17 -12.41 0.60
CA ALA A 117 -1.38 -13.17 1.82
C ALA A 117 -2.11 -14.50 1.50
N THR A 118 -1.40 -15.62 1.65
CA THR A 118 -1.91 -16.94 1.27
C THR A 118 -3.27 -17.28 1.84
N LEU A 119 -4.21 -17.55 0.93
CA LEU A 119 -5.56 -17.99 1.26
C LEU A 119 -5.67 -19.52 1.22
N PRO A 120 -6.47 -20.12 2.12
CA PRO A 120 -6.97 -21.47 1.96
C PRO A 120 -7.66 -21.67 0.62
N TYR A 121 -7.56 -22.87 0.05
CA TYR A 121 -8.02 -23.18 -1.30
C TYR A 121 -9.46 -22.71 -1.63
N GLN A 122 -10.41 -22.90 -0.72
CA GLN A 122 -11.81 -22.49 -0.96
C GLN A 122 -11.99 -20.97 -0.99
N GLN A 123 -11.25 -20.23 -0.17
CA GLN A 123 -11.26 -18.77 -0.18
C GLN A 123 -10.50 -18.22 -1.39
N ALA A 124 -9.40 -18.86 -1.79
CA ALA A 124 -8.69 -18.49 -3.00
C ALA A 124 -9.60 -18.60 -4.24
N LYS A 125 -10.50 -19.60 -4.31
CA LYS A 125 -11.45 -19.74 -5.43
C LYS A 125 -12.36 -18.54 -5.61
N THR A 126 -12.83 -17.92 -4.53
CA THR A 126 -13.69 -16.73 -4.62
C THR A 126 -12.91 -15.50 -5.10
N GLU A 127 -11.58 -15.55 -5.00
CA GLU A 127 -10.64 -14.49 -5.41
C GLU A 127 -9.96 -14.77 -6.76
N ASN A 128 -10.58 -15.55 -7.66
CA ASN A 128 -9.96 -16.00 -8.93
C ASN A 128 -8.60 -16.68 -8.73
N GLU A 129 -8.46 -17.39 -7.62
CA GLU A 129 -7.22 -18.00 -7.15
C GLU A 129 -6.08 -17.01 -6.88
N CYS A 130 -6.36 -15.71 -6.77
CA CYS A 130 -5.45 -14.77 -6.12
C CYS A 130 -5.48 -14.96 -4.60
N ASP A 131 -4.44 -14.46 -3.95
CA ASP A 131 -4.35 -14.39 -2.51
C ASP A 131 -5.01 -13.08 -2.01
N MET A 132 -5.04 -12.89 -0.70
CA MET A 132 -5.64 -11.72 -0.06
C MET A 132 -4.64 -10.55 0.02
N SER A 133 -5.12 -9.31 0.05
CA SER A 133 -4.26 -8.17 0.36
C SER A 133 -3.65 -8.30 1.76
N VAL A 134 -2.41 -7.85 1.93
CA VAL A 134 -1.83 -7.75 3.28
C VAL A 134 -2.51 -6.66 4.13
N ILE A 135 -3.18 -5.69 3.48
CA ILE A 135 -3.85 -4.57 4.14
C ILE A 135 -5.19 -5.00 4.74
N GLU A 136 -5.92 -5.90 4.07
CA GLU A 136 -7.22 -6.39 4.55
C GLU A 136 -7.14 -6.96 5.97
N ARG A 137 -6.05 -7.67 6.31
CA ARG A 137 -5.84 -8.23 7.66
C ARG A 137 -5.67 -7.19 8.77
N ILE A 138 -5.23 -6.00 8.43
CA ILE A 138 -4.93 -4.92 9.40
C ILE A 138 -5.93 -3.77 9.32
N PHE A 139 -6.94 -3.88 8.45
CA PHE A 139 -7.85 -2.78 8.14
C PHE A 139 -8.53 -2.22 9.40
N ASP A 140 -9.08 -3.09 10.26
CA ASP A 140 -9.72 -2.67 11.51
C ASP A 140 -8.77 -1.87 12.43
N ARG A 141 -7.49 -2.24 12.45
CA ARG A 141 -6.47 -1.55 13.27
C ARG A 141 -6.08 -0.20 12.66
N LEU A 142 -6.00 -0.12 11.33
CA LEU A 142 -5.80 1.14 10.62
C LEU A 142 -6.98 2.09 10.85
N THR A 143 -8.21 1.59 10.72
CA THR A 143 -9.44 2.38 10.95
C THR A 143 -9.51 2.87 12.39
N ALA A 144 -9.18 2.03 13.38
CA ALA A 144 -9.17 2.44 14.78
C ALA A 144 -8.12 3.54 15.06
N PHE A 145 -6.92 3.43 14.50
CA PHE A 145 -5.88 4.45 14.63
C PHE A 145 -6.30 5.78 13.98
N ASP A 146 -6.81 5.74 12.74
CA ASP A 146 -7.26 6.92 11.99
C ASP A 146 -8.47 7.61 12.65
N SER A 147 -9.41 6.81 13.17
CA SER A 147 -10.56 7.34 13.92
C SER A 147 -10.11 8.01 15.21
N THR A 148 -9.10 7.44 15.89
CA THR A 148 -8.55 7.99 17.13
C THR A 148 -7.79 9.28 16.88
N THR A 149 -6.93 9.35 15.85
CA THR A 149 -6.23 10.60 15.49
C THR A 149 -7.22 11.71 15.14
N THR A 150 -8.26 11.39 14.36
CA THR A 150 -9.34 12.32 14.03
C THR A 150 -10.11 12.77 15.27
N GLY A 151 -10.47 11.85 16.16
CA GLY A 151 -11.17 12.15 17.42
C GLY A 151 -10.34 13.04 18.35
N ILE A 152 -9.04 12.78 18.48
CA ILE A 152 -8.11 13.62 19.26
C ILE A 152 -8.02 15.02 18.65
N ALA A 153 -7.87 15.14 17.33
CA ALA A 153 -7.85 16.44 16.66
C ALA A 153 -9.14 17.23 16.94
N GLN A 154 -10.31 16.58 16.86
CA GLN A 154 -11.58 17.21 17.21
C GLN A 154 -11.65 17.66 18.66
N LEU A 155 -11.11 16.88 19.61
CA LEU A 155 -11.04 17.28 21.02
C LEU A 155 -10.18 18.54 21.20
N VAL A 156 -9.01 18.60 20.55
CA VAL A 156 -8.14 19.78 20.59
C VAL A 156 -8.83 21.01 20.00
N TYR A 157 -9.54 20.86 18.87
CA TYR A 157 -10.35 21.95 18.31
C TYR A 157 -11.52 22.35 19.21
N LYS A 158 -12.05 21.44 20.02
CA LYS A 158 -13.15 21.75 20.94
C LYS A 158 -12.69 22.32 22.28
N ALA A 159 -11.40 22.20 22.61
CA ALA A 159 -10.85 22.65 23.88
C ALA A 159 -10.98 24.17 24.11
N TYR A 160 -11.12 24.95 23.03
CA TYR A 160 -11.32 26.40 23.10
C TYR A 160 -12.78 26.83 22.93
N LEU A 161 -13.74 25.90 22.88
CA LEU A 161 -15.14 26.26 22.74
C LEU A 161 -15.61 27.10 23.93
N ARG A 162 -16.30 28.18 23.60
CA ARG A 162 -16.88 29.12 24.55
C ARG A 162 -18.38 29.03 24.45
N THR A 163 -19.05 29.03 25.60
CA THR A 163 -20.52 29.06 25.64
C THR A 163 -20.94 30.49 25.93
N PHE A 164 -21.75 31.06 25.02
CA PHE A 164 -22.39 32.36 25.22
C PHE A 164 -23.89 32.17 25.38
N LYS A 165 -24.42 32.49 26.57
CA LYS A 165 -25.86 32.36 26.84
C LYS A 165 -26.56 33.66 26.47
N VAL A 166 -27.63 33.55 25.69
CA VAL A 166 -28.45 34.70 25.26
C VAL A 166 -29.87 34.51 25.75
N ASN A 167 -30.37 35.48 26.51
CA ASN A 167 -31.76 35.49 26.98
C ASN A 167 -32.73 35.50 25.79
N LYS A 168 -33.73 34.61 25.83
CA LYS A 168 -34.78 34.49 24.79
C LYS A 168 -34.27 34.27 23.36
N LEU A 169 -33.09 33.64 23.18
CA LEU A 169 -32.49 33.40 21.86
C LEU A 169 -33.45 32.79 20.83
N ARG A 170 -34.32 31.85 21.24
CA ARG A 170 -35.31 31.22 20.35
C ARG A 170 -36.35 32.21 19.82
N GLU A 171 -36.82 33.13 20.65
CA GLU A 171 -37.75 34.19 20.25
C GLU A 171 -37.07 35.16 19.29
N ILE A 172 -35.82 35.56 19.58
CA ILE A 172 -35.04 36.47 18.73
C ILE A 172 -34.83 35.89 17.32
N ILE A 173 -34.46 34.60 17.23
CA ILE A 173 -34.31 33.92 15.95
C ILE A 173 -35.67 33.77 15.23
N GLY A 174 -36.73 33.45 15.98
CA GLY A 174 -38.08 33.26 15.43
C GLY A 174 -38.74 34.54 14.90
N PHE A 175 -38.53 35.69 15.56
CA PHE A 175 -39.04 36.98 15.10
C PHE A 175 -38.19 37.59 13.96
N GLY A 176 -36.89 37.28 13.90
CA GLY A 176 -35.99 37.81 12.88
C GLY A 176 -35.87 39.35 12.90
N GLY A 177 -35.45 39.94 11.77
CA GLY A 177 -35.35 41.39 11.61
C GLY A 177 -34.26 42.05 12.47
N LYS A 178 -34.48 43.31 12.85
CA LYS A 178 -33.48 44.15 13.57
C LYS A 178 -32.90 43.49 14.83
N PRO A 179 -33.67 42.79 15.69
CA PRO A 179 -33.12 42.11 16.86
C PRO A 179 -32.10 41.01 16.51
N TYR A 180 -32.37 40.22 15.46
CA TYR A 180 -31.44 39.18 15.00
C TYR A 180 -30.17 39.78 14.37
N GLU A 181 -30.33 40.82 13.54
CA GLU A 181 -29.18 41.54 12.96
C GLU A 181 -28.29 42.17 14.03
N SER A 182 -28.87 42.74 15.09
CA SER A 182 -28.13 43.29 16.22
C SER A 182 -27.35 42.22 16.97
N LEU A 183 -27.94 41.03 17.16
CA LEU A 183 -27.27 39.89 17.80
C LEU A 183 -26.07 39.41 16.96
N MET A 184 -26.23 39.28 15.63
CA MET A 184 -25.13 38.88 14.75
C MET A 184 -24.00 39.91 14.73
N LYS A 185 -24.31 41.20 14.70
CA LYS A 185 -23.31 42.27 14.82
C LYS A 185 -22.55 42.20 16.14
N HIS A 186 -23.23 41.90 17.25
CA HIS A 186 -22.58 41.73 18.54
C HIS A 186 -21.64 40.52 18.52
N MET A 187 -22.05 39.38 17.93
CA MET A 187 -21.18 38.22 17.77
C MET A 187 -19.95 38.50 16.90
N ASP A 188 -20.12 39.26 15.81
CA ASP A 188 -19.00 39.69 14.96
C ASP A 188 -18.03 40.61 15.71
N MET A 189 -18.56 41.52 16.53
CA MET A 189 -17.76 42.40 17.38
C MET A 189 -16.95 41.59 18.39
N ILE A 190 -17.58 40.63 19.07
CA ILE A 190 -16.87 39.71 19.99
C ILE A 190 -15.77 38.97 19.23
N ARG A 191 -16.07 38.39 18.06
CA ARG A 191 -15.07 37.69 17.24
C ARG A 191 -13.88 38.59 16.90
N GLN A 192 -14.11 39.83 16.47
CA GLN A 192 -13.07 40.76 16.05
C GLN A 192 -12.18 41.19 17.23
N TYR A 193 -12.76 41.63 18.35
CA TYR A 193 -11.99 42.08 19.51
C TYR A 193 -11.29 40.93 20.23
N GLN A 194 -11.89 39.75 20.26
CA GLN A 194 -11.28 38.59 20.88
C GLN A 194 -10.11 38.05 20.05
N SER A 195 -10.20 38.09 18.71
CA SER A 195 -9.10 37.68 17.83
C SER A 195 -7.95 38.69 17.79
N ASN A 196 -8.24 39.99 17.81
CA ASN A 196 -7.22 41.03 17.67
C ASN A 196 -6.58 41.43 19.00
N GLU A 197 -7.39 41.57 20.05
CA GLU A 197 -6.98 42.18 21.33
C GLU A 197 -7.10 41.21 22.52
N GLY A 198 -7.61 40.00 22.30
CA GLY A 198 -7.89 39.03 23.38
C GLY A 198 -9.02 39.45 24.33
N MET A 199 -9.70 40.57 24.05
CA MET A 199 -10.77 41.13 24.89
C MET A 199 -12.13 40.57 24.48
N THR A 200 -12.96 40.24 25.47
CA THR A 200 -14.33 39.76 25.23
C THR A 200 -15.34 40.79 25.75
N LEU A 201 -16.13 41.38 24.85
CA LEU A 201 -17.07 42.46 25.17
C LEU A 201 -18.47 41.90 25.47
N MET A 202 -18.94 42.11 26.69
CA MET A 202 -20.20 41.55 27.18
C MET A 202 -20.97 42.56 28.00
N ASP A 203 -22.29 42.40 27.99
CA ASP A 203 -23.17 43.13 28.89
C ASP A 203 -23.06 42.56 30.32
N THR A 204 -23.45 43.36 31.31
CA THR A 204 -23.31 43.03 32.74
C THR A 204 -24.15 41.79 33.13
N ASP A 205 -25.27 41.57 32.43
CA ASP A 205 -26.16 40.42 32.63
C ASP A 205 -25.77 39.19 31.76
N GLY A 206 -24.66 39.27 31.01
CA GLY A 206 -24.22 38.22 30.09
C GLY A 206 -23.42 37.12 30.78
N ASP A 207 -23.86 35.87 30.64
CA ASP A 207 -23.13 34.69 31.12
C ASP A 207 -22.12 34.20 30.07
N PHE A 208 -20.85 34.17 30.46
CA PHE A 208 -19.77 33.58 29.67
C PHE A 208 -19.04 32.50 30.42
N GLU A 209 -19.06 31.31 29.84
CA GLU A 209 -18.42 30.14 30.40
C GLU A 209 -17.26 29.71 29.50
N THR A 210 -16.08 29.60 30.12
CA THR A 210 -14.93 28.92 29.52
C THR A 210 -14.76 27.60 30.25
N HIS A 211 -14.79 26.50 29.51
CA HIS A 211 -14.50 25.18 30.05
C HIS A 211 -13.01 24.87 29.82
N SER A 212 -12.25 24.75 30.91
CA SER A 212 -10.87 24.27 30.83
C SER A 212 -10.87 22.76 30.60
N TYR A 213 -10.27 22.32 29.50
CA TYR A 213 -10.05 20.90 29.22
C TYR A 213 -8.62 20.52 29.54
N PHE A 214 -8.44 19.46 30.32
CA PHE A 214 -7.15 18.81 30.53
C PHE A 214 -7.15 17.49 29.78
N PHE A 215 -6.23 17.37 28.83
CA PHE A 215 -6.03 16.12 28.08
C PHE A 215 -4.90 15.34 28.74
N SER A 216 -5.23 14.26 29.44
CA SER A 216 -4.23 13.32 29.97
C SER A 216 -4.36 11.96 29.27
N GLY A 217 -3.23 11.35 28.92
CA GLY A 217 -3.16 9.99 28.37
C GLY A 217 -3.54 9.83 26.89
N LEU A 218 -3.89 10.90 26.16
CA LEU A 218 -4.19 10.81 24.72
C LEU A 218 -2.98 10.34 23.90
N ASP A 219 -1.79 10.78 24.28
CA ASP A 219 -0.51 10.33 23.75
C ASP A 219 -0.32 8.82 23.95
N SER A 220 -0.64 8.32 25.14
CA SER A 220 -0.53 6.89 25.47
C SER A 220 -1.49 6.03 24.66
N VAL A 221 -2.73 6.50 24.45
CA VAL A 221 -3.72 5.82 23.61
C VAL A 221 -3.24 5.75 22.16
N LEU A 222 -2.74 6.86 21.62
CA LEU A 222 -2.22 6.91 20.25
C LEU A 222 -1.03 5.97 20.05
N ALA A 223 -0.09 5.95 21.01
CA ALA A 223 1.07 5.05 20.99
C ALA A 223 0.64 3.58 20.98
N ARG A 224 -0.36 3.19 21.78
CA ARG A 224 -0.85 1.79 21.83
C ARG A 224 -1.50 1.34 20.52
N PHE A 225 -2.19 2.22 19.81
CA PHE A 225 -2.70 1.89 18.47
C PHE A 225 -1.57 1.78 17.43
N ALA A 226 -0.55 2.65 17.49
CA ALA A 226 0.62 2.54 16.63
C ALA A 226 1.40 1.22 16.86
N GLU A 227 1.55 0.80 18.12
CA GLU A 227 2.12 -0.50 18.49
C GLU A 227 1.31 -1.68 17.94
N GLN A 228 -0.03 -1.62 17.99
CA GLN A 228 -0.88 -2.66 17.40
C GLN A 228 -0.67 -2.78 15.88
N ILE A 229 -0.52 -1.66 15.16
CA ILE A 229 -0.22 -1.66 13.72
C ILE A 229 1.19 -2.23 13.48
N SER A 230 2.18 -1.84 14.28
CA SER A 230 3.54 -2.40 14.21
C SER A 230 3.53 -3.92 14.39
N GLY A 231 2.85 -4.42 15.43
CA GLY A 231 2.71 -5.84 15.70
C GLY A 231 1.98 -6.60 14.60
N ALA A 232 0.88 -6.03 14.06
CA ALA A 232 0.10 -6.67 13.01
C ALA A 232 0.82 -6.70 11.64
N THR A 233 1.65 -5.69 11.35
CA THR A 233 2.46 -5.64 10.12
C THR A 233 3.78 -6.41 10.22
N GLY A 234 4.26 -6.66 11.44
CA GLY A 234 5.61 -7.16 11.70
C GLY A 234 6.71 -6.15 11.34
N ILE A 235 6.37 -4.87 11.17
CA ILE A 235 7.32 -3.79 10.89
C ILE A 235 7.57 -3.04 12.21
N PRO A 236 8.83 -2.93 12.68
CA PRO A 236 9.15 -2.24 13.94
C PRO A 236 8.68 -0.78 13.94
N LEU A 237 8.25 -0.28 15.11
CA LEU A 237 7.76 1.09 15.30
C LEU A 237 8.76 2.15 14.82
N VAL A 238 10.06 1.96 15.12
CA VAL A 238 11.16 2.82 14.67
C VAL A 238 11.25 2.93 13.15
N ARG A 239 10.83 1.88 12.42
CA ARG A 239 10.87 1.83 10.96
C ARG A 239 9.58 2.36 10.35
N LEU A 240 8.43 2.00 10.93
CA LEU A 240 7.11 2.32 10.38
C LEU A 240 6.68 3.76 10.71
N PHE A 241 6.79 4.16 11.98
CA PHE A 241 6.35 5.47 12.48
C PHE A 241 7.50 6.45 12.71
N ARG A 242 8.76 6.00 12.58
CA ARG A 242 9.96 6.79 12.91
C ARG A 242 9.93 7.34 14.35
N GLN A 243 9.33 6.58 15.24
CA GLN A 243 9.25 6.90 16.65
C GLN A 243 10.09 5.92 17.45
N SER A 244 10.84 6.43 18.42
CA SER A 244 11.53 5.60 19.40
C SER A 244 10.47 4.96 20.32
N PRO A 245 10.51 3.63 20.53
CA PRO A 245 9.60 2.98 21.46
C PRO A 245 9.86 3.52 22.87
N SER A 246 8.78 3.78 23.62
CA SER A 246 8.83 4.20 25.01
C SER A 246 9.19 3.02 25.90
N GLY A 247 10.48 2.75 26.11
CA GLY A 247 10.97 1.63 26.92
C GLY A 247 12.45 1.28 26.70
N PHE A 248 12.94 0.25 27.40
CA PHE A 248 14.35 -0.19 27.35
C PHE A 248 14.77 -0.66 25.94
N ASN A 249 15.97 -0.23 25.55
CA ASN A 249 16.73 -0.50 24.31
C ASN A 249 16.52 -1.88 23.66
N THR A 250 15.47 -2.00 22.82
CA THR A 250 15.18 -3.19 21.99
C THR A 250 15.20 -2.90 20.50
N SER A 251 15.43 -1.65 20.09
CA SER A 251 15.34 -1.20 18.69
C SER A 251 16.25 -1.99 17.75
N ASP A 252 17.46 -2.33 18.19
CA ASP A 252 18.44 -3.02 17.33
C ASP A 252 18.07 -4.49 17.11
N ALA A 253 17.57 -5.17 18.15
CA ALA A 253 17.08 -6.54 18.06
C ALA A 253 15.81 -6.62 17.20
N ASP A 254 14.89 -5.66 17.35
CA ASP A 254 13.68 -5.57 16.53
C ASP A 254 14.01 -5.33 15.05
N LEU A 255 14.99 -4.47 14.76
CA LEU A 255 15.47 -4.24 13.41
C LEU A 255 16.16 -5.47 12.82
N ALA A 256 16.98 -6.19 13.60
CA ALA A 256 17.61 -7.43 13.15
C ALA A 256 16.55 -8.48 12.78
N ASN A 257 15.58 -8.73 13.66
CA ASN A 257 14.47 -9.65 13.40
C ASN A 257 13.66 -9.24 12.15
N TYR A 258 13.45 -7.94 11.96
CA TYR A 258 12.80 -7.41 10.76
C TYR A 258 13.60 -7.72 9.50
N TYR A 259 14.91 -7.47 9.49
CA TYR A 259 15.76 -7.76 8.34
C TYR A 259 15.85 -9.26 8.03
N ASP A 260 15.89 -10.13 9.04
CA ASP A 260 15.88 -11.59 8.86
C ASP A 260 14.56 -12.09 8.24
N ASN A 261 13.43 -11.50 8.63
CA ASN A 261 12.15 -11.78 7.99
C ASN A 261 12.14 -11.33 6.53
N ILE A 262 12.68 -10.13 6.23
CA ILE A 262 12.84 -9.67 4.84
C ILE A 262 13.74 -10.61 4.04
N ALA A 263 14.88 -11.05 4.58
CA ALA A 263 15.78 -12.00 3.93
C ALA A 263 15.10 -13.36 3.66
N THR A 264 14.27 -13.82 4.60
CA THR A 264 13.42 -15.01 4.43
C THR A 264 12.42 -14.82 3.30
N GLN A 265 11.75 -13.67 3.24
CA GLN A 265 10.81 -13.34 2.16
C GLN A 265 11.50 -13.26 0.80
N GLN A 266 12.67 -12.62 0.71
CA GLN A 266 13.49 -12.58 -0.50
C GLN A 266 13.86 -13.99 -0.94
N SER A 267 14.36 -14.83 -0.02
CA SER A 267 14.71 -16.21 -0.33
C SER A 267 13.52 -17.04 -0.82
N ARG A 268 12.36 -16.93 -0.17
CA ARG A 268 11.16 -17.71 -0.52
C ARG A 268 10.50 -17.23 -1.80
N ARG A 269 10.44 -15.91 -2.03
CA ARG A 269 9.64 -15.32 -3.10
C ARG A 269 10.44 -14.94 -4.34
N LEU A 270 11.73 -14.61 -4.22
CA LEU A 270 12.54 -14.11 -5.34
C LEU A 270 13.50 -15.14 -5.94
N LYS A 271 13.94 -16.19 -5.21
CA LYS A 271 14.91 -17.15 -5.75
C LYS A 271 14.51 -17.76 -7.10
N GLN A 272 13.27 -18.25 -7.19
CA GLN A 272 12.76 -18.89 -8.41
C GLN A 272 12.50 -17.88 -9.56
N PRO A 273 11.83 -16.74 -9.31
CA PRO A 273 11.72 -15.67 -10.29
C PRO A 273 13.05 -15.15 -10.82
N LEU A 274 14.00 -14.87 -9.93
CA LEU A 274 15.31 -14.35 -10.31
C LEU A 274 16.10 -15.37 -11.12
N ARG A 275 16.09 -16.65 -10.75
CA ARG A 275 16.72 -17.71 -11.55
C ARG A 275 16.18 -17.73 -12.98
N LYS A 276 14.84 -17.73 -13.12
CA LYS A 276 14.17 -17.69 -14.44
C LYS A 276 14.57 -16.45 -15.25
N LEU A 277 14.67 -15.29 -14.59
CA LEU A 277 15.12 -14.05 -15.24
C LEU A 277 16.58 -14.11 -15.64
N PHE A 278 17.46 -14.65 -14.78
CA PHE A 278 18.87 -14.83 -15.11
C PHE A 278 19.05 -15.76 -16.30
N GLU A 279 18.28 -16.84 -16.42
CA GLU A 279 18.29 -17.72 -17.60
C GLU A 279 17.93 -16.93 -18.89
N ILE A 280 16.93 -16.06 -18.83
CA ILE A 280 16.48 -15.24 -19.96
C ILE A 280 17.49 -14.13 -20.29
N VAL A 281 17.98 -13.43 -19.28
CA VAL A 281 18.95 -12.33 -19.41
C VAL A 281 20.27 -12.87 -19.95
N HIS A 282 20.76 -14.00 -19.42
CA HIS A 282 21.99 -14.62 -19.89
C HIS A 282 21.88 -15.03 -21.36
N GLN A 283 20.75 -15.64 -21.76
CA GLN A 283 20.51 -15.98 -23.15
C GLN A 283 20.39 -14.75 -24.05
N SER A 284 19.67 -13.71 -23.61
CA SER A 284 19.46 -12.50 -24.40
C SER A 284 20.71 -11.59 -24.47
N ALA A 285 21.56 -11.59 -23.44
CA ALA A 285 22.78 -10.78 -23.41
C ALA A 285 23.93 -11.50 -24.13
N LEU A 286 24.12 -12.79 -23.84
CA LEU A 286 25.32 -13.53 -24.23
C LEU A 286 25.07 -14.58 -25.33
N GLY A 287 23.81 -14.87 -25.66
CA GLY A 287 23.45 -15.90 -26.63
C GLY A 287 23.73 -17.34 -26.18
N LYS A 288 23.98 -17.54 -24.88
CA LYS A 288 24.37 -18.82 -24.28
C LYS A 288 23.43 -19.17 -23.13
N PRO A 289 23.24 -20.45 -22.79
CA PRO A 289 22.49 -20.85 -21.61
C PRO A 289 23.23 -20.47 -20.33
N LEU A 290 22.49 -20.25 -19.24
CA LEU A 290 23.05 -19.99 -17.92
C LEU A 290 23.93 -21.18 -17.48
N PRO A 291 25.16 -20.95 -16.97
CA PRO A 291 26.01 -22.01 -16.44
C PRO A 291 25.32 -22.72 -15.26
N VAL A 292 25.47 -24.04 -15.19
CA VAL A 292 24.90 -24.88 -14.12
C VAL A 292 25.68 -24.70 -12.82
#